data_AF-A0A1W9QG22-F1
#
_entry.id   AF-A0A1W9QG22-F1
#
_cell.length_a   1.000
_cell.length_b   1.000
_cell.length_c   1.000
_cell.angle_alpha   90.00
_cell.angle_beta   90.00
_cell.angle_gamma   90.00
#
_symmetry.space_group_name_H-M   'P 1'
#
loop_
_entity.id
_entity.type
_entity.pdbx_description
1 polymer ?
#
loop_
_entity_poly.entity_id
_entity_poly.type
_entity_poly.pdbx_seq_one_letter_code
_entity_poly.pdbx_strand_id
1 'polypeptide(L)'
;MRVAGPAALLVAKVHKIDDRKGSDRSSDKDALDVLRLLRGTETEDLAARYAMLLGDKRSEGAARRGRELLEAQFAKARNVGVEMAIRSAGVVGNAEEIGAQFEALVGDLLTALK
;
A
#
# COMPACT_ATOMS: atom_id res chain seq x y z
N MET A 1 13.13 -1.14 -20.94
CA MET A 1 11.81 -1.12 -20.27
C MET A 1 11.83 0.02 -19.25
N ARG A 2 10.82 0.90 -19.23
CA ARG A 2 10.64 1.88 -18.15
C ARG A 2 9.66 1.28 -17.14
N VAL A 3 10.12 0.99 -15.93
CA VAL A 3 9.29 0.44 -14.85
C VAL A 3 8.80 1.60 -13.99
N ALA A 4 7.55 1.55 -13.55
CA ALA A 4 6.99 2.55 -12.65
C ALA A 4 7.74 2.54 -11.30
N GLY A 5 7.94 3.72 -10.70
CA GLY A 5 8.57 3.84 -9.39
C GLY A 5 7.71 3.26 -8.26
N PRO A 6 8.31 2.98 -7.09
CA PRO A 6 7.63 2.29 -5.98
C PRO A 6 6.38 3.02 -5.48
N ALA A 7 6.39 4.37 -5.43
CA ALA A 7 5.20 5.16 -5.06
C ALA A 7 4.04 5.00 -6.05
N ALA A 8 4.32 4.99 -7.35
CA ALA A 8 3.30 4.81 -8.38
C ALA A 8 2.74 3.37 -8.38
N LEU A 9 3.61 2.38 -8.13
CA LEU A 9 3.18 0.99 -7.94
C LEU A 9 2.29 0.87 -6.69
N LEU A 10 2.65 1.50 -5.58
CA LEU A 10 1.86 1.51 -4.36
C LEU A 10 0.46 2.07 -4.60
N VAL A 11 0.36 3.24 -5.25
CA VAL A 11 -0.92 3.85 -5.67
C VAL A 11 -1.71 2.85 -6.52
N ALA A 12 -1.09 2.27 -7.56
CA ALA A 12 -1.79 1.32 -8.43
C ALA A 12 -2.32 0.10 -7.66
N LYS A 13 -1.58 -0.42 -6.66
CA LYS A 13 -2.00 -1.58 -5.86
C LYS A 13 -3.24 -1.28 -5.01
N VAL A 14 -3.26 -0.15 -4.30
CA VAL A 14 -4.38 0.19 -3.41
C VAL A 14 -5.67 0.49 -4.19
N HIS A 15 -5.56 1.09 -5.38
CA HIS A 15 -6.69 1.26 -6.31
C HIS A 15 -7.22 -0.08 -6.82
N LYS A 16 -6.31 -0.96 -7.25
CA LYS A 16 -6.68 -2.30 -7.74
C LYS A 16 -7.37 -3.17 -6.68
N ILE A 17 -6.98 -3.02 -5.42
CA ILE A 17 -7.66 -3.68 -4.28
C ILE A 17 -9.07 -3.10 -4.09
N ASP A 18 -9.22 -1.76 -4.19
CA ASP A 18 -10.51 -1.09 -4.08
C ASP A 18 -11.48 -1.51 -5.19
N ASP A 19 -11.02 -1.49 -6.45
CA ASP A 19 -11.79 -1.85 -7.65
C ASP A 19 -12.33 -3.29 -7.63
N ARG A 20 -11.68 -4.16 -6.87
CA ARG A 20 -12.00 -5.60 -6.81
C ARG A 20 -12.84 -5.97 -5.60
N LYS A 21 -13.19 -5.01 -4.73
CA LYS A 21 -14.10 -5.23 -3.61
C LYS A 21 -15.41 -5.81 -4.12
N GLY A 22 -15.81 -6.97 -3.57
CA GLY A 22 -17.05 -7.66 -3.97
C GLY A 22 -16.93 -8.54 -5.21
N SER A 23 -15.72 -8.82 -5.71
CA SER A 23 -15.50 -9.79 -6.80
C SER A 23 -14.75 -11.04 -6.33
N ASP A 24 -15.00 -12.18 -6.96
CA ASP A 24 -14.26 -13.45 -6.73
C ASP A 24 -12.76 -13.37 -7.11
N ARG A 25 -12.32 -12.24 -7.68
CA ARG A 25 -10.95 -11.96 -8.15
C ARG A 25 -10.13 -11.09 -7.20
N SER A 26 -10.55 -10.92 -5.95
CA SER A 26 -9.72 -10.25 -4.94
C SER A 26 -8.39 -11.00 -4.83
N SER A 27 -7.31 -10.37 -5.30
CA SER A 27 -6.01 -11.01 -5.31
C SER A 27 -5.31 -10.60 -4.02
N ASP A 28 -5.42 -11.45 -3.01
CA ASP A 28 -4.70 -11.33 -1.73
C ASP A 28 -3.21 -11.00 -1.96
N LYS A 29 -2.63 -11.47 -3.07
CA LYS A 29 -1.26 -11.15 -3.52
C LYS A 29 -1.00 -9.65 -3.73
N ASP A 30 -1.96 -8.88 -4.21
CA ASP A 30 -1.78 -7.43 -4.38
C ASP A 30 -1.55 -6.75 -3.02
N ALA A 31 -2.21 -7.23 -1.96
CA ALA A 31 -1.99 -6.72 -0.61
C ALA A 31 -0.62 -7.12 -0.05
N LEU A 32 -0.16 -8.34 -0.32
CA LEU A 32 1.21 -8.74 0.05
C LEU A 32 2.27 -7.94 -0.72
N ASP A 33 2.00 -7.58 -1.99
CA ASP A 33 2.89 -6.72 -2.76
C ASP A 33 2.98 -5.29 -2.18
N VAL A 34 1.91 -4.78 -1.56
CA VAL A 34 1.96 -3.51 -0.80
C VAL A 34 3.00 -3.62 0.32
N LEU A 35 2.94 -4.69 1.13
CA LEU A 35 3.92 -4.90 2.20
C LEU A 35 5.36 -4.98 1.67
N ARG A 36 5.56 -5.66 0.52
CA ARG A 36 6.88 -5.77 -0.12
C ARG A 36 7.40 -4.41 -0.58
N LEU A 37 6.54 -3.56 -1.14
CA LEU A 37 6.93 -2.21 -1.55
C LEU A 37 7.32 -1.34 -0.35
N LEU A 38 6.55 -1.42 0.74
CA LEU A 38 6.82 -0.71 2.00
C LEU A 38 8.12 -1.18 2.67
N ARG A 39 8.41 -2.49 2.66
CA ARG A 39 9.65 -3.05 3.21
C ARG A 39 10.87 -2.86 2.31
N GLY A 40 10.65 -2.76 1.00
CA GLY A 40 11.72 -2.68 0.00
C GLY A 40 12.14 -1.26 -0.37
N THR A 41 11.51 -0.24 0.22
CA THR A 41 11.81 1.17 -0.04
C THR A 41 11.87 1.90 1.29
N GLU A 42 12.93 2.67 1.53
CA GLU A 42 13.00 3.54 2.70
C GLU A 42 11.81 4.51 2.73
N THR A 43 11.23 4.74 3.91
CA THR A 43 10.00 5.54 4.05
C THR A 43 10.19 6.96 3.52
N GLU A 44 11.33 7.59 3.76
CA GLU A 44 11.65 8.94 3.28
C GLU A 44 11.70 9.01 1.74
N ASP A 45 12.35 8.03 1.11
CA ASP A 45 12.42 7.91 -0.35
C ASP A 45 11.04 7.68 -0.97
N LEU A 46 10.24 6.82 -0.34
CA LEU A 46 8.88 6.54 -0.77
C LEU A 46 8.00 7.78 -0.63
N ALA A 47 8.10 8.50 0.49
CA ALA A 47 7.37 9.73 0.77
C ALA A 47 7.73 10.83 -0.24
N ALA A 48 9.02 11.05 -0.49
CA ALA A 48 9.49 12.04 -1.47
C ALA A 48 8.93 11.76 -2.87
N ARG A 49 8.97 10.50 -3.32
CA ARG A 49 8.41 10.08 -4.62
C ARG A 49 6.89 10.21 -4.66
N TYR A 50 6.20 9.94 -3.55
CA TYR A 50 4.76 10.12 -3.45
C TYR A 50 4.37 11.60 -3.49
N ALA A 51 5.13 12.46 -2.81
CA ALA A 51 4.94 13.91 -2.85
C ALA A 51 5.11 14.47 -4.28
N MET A 52 6.04 13.93 -5.07
CA MET A 52 6.12 14.26 -6.50
C MET A 52 4.85 13.91 -7.27
N LEU A 53 4.22 12.76 -6.98
CA LEU A 53 2.94 12.38 -7.61
C LEU A 53 1.79 13.30 -7.19
N LEU A 54 1.79 13.76 -5.93
CA LEU A 54 0.83 14.73 -5.42
C LEU A 54 1.03 16.13 -6.03
N GLY A 55 2.28 16.50 -6.37
CA GLY A 55 2.61 17.79 -6.97
C GLY A 55 2.41 17.88 -8.49
N ASP A 56 2.30 16.75 -9.19
CA ASP A 56 2.02 16.72 -10.63
C ASP A 56 0.51 16.65 -10.90
N LYS A 57 -0.03 17.68 -11.55
CA LYS A 57 -1.47 17.79 -11.90
C LYS A 57 -2.05 16.56 -12.59
N ARG A 58 -1.24 15.79 -13.33
CA ARG A 58 -1.70 14.60 -14.06
C ARG A 58 -1.94 13.40 -13.15
N SER A 59 -1.22 13.33 -12.03
CA SER A 59 -1.30 12.20 -11.08
C SER A 59 -1.89 12.59 -9.73
N GLU A 60 -2.03 13.89 -9.43
CA GLU A 60 -2.46 14.39 -8.13
C GLU A 60 -3.75 13.73 -7.63
N GLY A 61 -4.79 13.66 -8.46
CA GLY A 61 -6.06 13.05 -8.07
C GLY A 61 -5.93 11.57 -7.73
N ALA A 62 -5.20 10.81 -8.56
CA ALA A 62 -4.96 9.39 -8.33
C ALA A 62 -4.09 9.15 -7.08
N ALA A 63 -3.10 10.01 -6.84
CA ALA A 63 -2.23 9.95 -5.67
C ALA A 63 -2.98 10.32 -4.38
N ARG A 64 -3.80 11.38 -4.38
CA ARG A 64 -4.65 11.74 -3.22
C ARG A 64 -5.59 10.60 -2.85
N ARG A 65 -6.30 10.05 -3.85
CA ARG A 65 -7.18 8.90 -3.64
C ARG A 65 -6.39 7.66 -3.18
N GLY A 66 -5.21 7.44 -3.76
CA GLY A 66 -4.32 6.36 -3.33
C GLY A 66 -3.94 6.46 -1.86
N ARG A 67 -3.70 7.68 -1.34
CA ARG A 67 -3.33 7.90 0.06
C ARG A 67 -4.47 7.54 1.00
N GLU A 68 -5.68 7.99 0.66
CA GLU A 68 -6.91 7.64 1.40
C GLU A 68 -7.17 6.14 1.41
N LEU A 69 -6.98 5.48 0.26
CA LEU A 69 -7.14 4.03 0.14
C LEU A 69 -6.08 3.28 0.94
N LEU A 70 -4.82 3.71 0.91
CA LEU A 70 -3.76 3.11 1.72
C LEU A 70 -4.11 3.18 3.22
N GLU A 71 -4.55 4.34 3.69
CA GLU A 71 -4.97 4.54 5.08
C GLU A 71 -6.16 3.62 5.43
N ALA A 72 -7.23 3.66 4.63
CA ALA A 72 -8.43 2.86 4.86
C ALA A 72 -8.20 1.34 4.78
N GLN A 73 -7.24 0.89 3.97
CA GLN A 73 -7.00 -0.54 3.72
C GLN A 73 -5.90 -1.13 4.61
N PHE A 74 -4.95 -0.34 5.12
CA PHE A 74 -3.73 -0.87 5.73
C PHE A 74 -3.27 -0.18 7.02
N ALA A 75 -3.85 0.96 7.45
CA ALA A 75 -3.35 1.68 8.64
C ALA A 75 -3.58 0.97 10.00
N LYS A 76 -4.33 -0.13 10.03
CA LYS A 76 -4.58 -0.93 11.24
C LYS A 76 -4.42 -2.41 10.93
N ALA A 77 -3.93 -3.18 11.89
CA ALA A 77 -3.62 -4.61 11.75
C ALA A 77 -4.82 -5.47 11.33
N ARG A 78 -6.05 -4.99 11.55
CA ARG A 78 -7.30 -5.68 11.16
C ARG A 78 -8.01 -5.06 9.96
N ASN A 79 -7.39 -4.10 9.27
CA ASN A 79 -7.99 -3.58 8.04
C ASN A 79 -7.96 -4.64 6.94
N VAL A 80 -8.90 -4.55 6.01
CA VAL A 80 -9.12 -5.57 4.97
C VAL A 80 -7.87 -5.88 4.15
N GLY A 81 -7.04 -4.89 3.85
CA GLY A 81 -5.78 -5.09 3.12
C GLY A 81 -4.77 -5.90 3.92
N VAL A 82 -4.70 -5.71 5.23
CA VAL A 82 -3.80 -6.49 6.10
C VAL A 82 -4.22 -7.96 6.14
N GLU A 83 -5.52 -8.22 6.34
CA GLU A 83 -6.08 -9.59 6.33
C GLU A 83 -5.83 -10.29 4.98
N MET A 84 -5.96 -9.56 3.87
CA MET A 84 -5.61 -10.05 2.53
C MET A 84 -4.12 -10.42 2.43
N ALA A 85 -3.22 -9.57 2.93
CA ALA A 85 -1.79 -9.85 2.90
C ALA A 85 -1.42 -11.08 3.75
N ILE A 86 -2.03 -11.23 4.93
CA ILE A 86 -1.86 -12.39 5.81
C ILE A 86 -2.28 -13.68 5.09
N ARG A 87 -3.47 -13.70 4.47
CA ARG A 87 -3.91 -14.87 3.69
C ARG A 87 -2.96 -15.18 2.53
N SER A 88 -2.45 -14.15 1.84
CA SER A 88 -1.48 -14.35 0.75
C SER A 88 -0.12 -14.84 1.22
N ALA A 89 0.32 -14.51 2.44
CA ALA A 89 1.60 -14.94 2.99
C ALA A 89 1.61 -16.45 3.31
N GLY A 90 0.43 -17.03 3.54
CA GLY A 90 0.27 -18.45 3.86
C GLY A 90 0.94 -18.83 5.18
N VAL A 91 1.28 -20.12 5.32
CA VAL A 91 1.80 -20.71 6.58
C VAL A 91 3.17 -20.15 7.01
N VAL A 92 3.85 -19.42 6.13
CA VAL A 92 5.19 -18.87 6.40
C VAL A 92 5.12 -17.50 7.09
N GLY A 93 4.00 -16.78 6.99
CA GLY A 93 3.84 -15.46 7.59
C GLY A 93 3.26 -15.50 9.01
N ASN A 94 3.92 -14.88 9.98
CA ASN A 94 3.30 -14.59 11.27
C ASN A 94 2.31 -13.42 11.10
N ALA A 95 1.02 -13.71 11.28
CA ALA A 95 -0.06 -12.73 11.13
C ALA A 95 0.12 -11.48 12.01
N GLU A 96 0.61 -11.68 13.23
CA GLU A 96 0.83 -10.61 14.20
C GLU A 96 1.98 -9.70 13.76
N GLU A 97 3.08 -10.30 13.26
CA GLU A 97 4.22 -9.56 12.71
C GLU A 97 3.83 -8.76 11.45
N ILE A 98 3.06 -9.38 10.54
CA ILE A 98 2.58 -8.71 9.33
C ILE A 98 1.70 -7.51 9.70
N GLY A 99 0.77 -7.69 10.65
CA GLY A 99 -0.09 -6.61 11.13
C GLY A 99 0.71 -5.45 11.73
N ALA A 100 1.66 -5.74 12.61
CA ALA A 100 2.54 -4.74 13.21
C ALA A 100 3.40 -4.01 12.18
N GLN A 101 3.92 -4.72 11.17
CA GLN A 101 4.68 -4.12 10.08
C GLN A 101 3.84 -3.15 9.26
N PHE A 102 2.58 -3.48 8.96
CA PHE A 102 1.70 -2.55 8.27
C PHE A 102 1.40 -1.30 9.09
N GLU A 103 1.05 -1.46 10.37
CA GLU A 103 0.77 -0.31 11.25
C GLU A 103 1.97 0.64 11.34
N ALA A 104 3.17 0.10 11.52
CA ALA A 104 4.39 0.89 11.55
C ALA A 104 4.67 1.58 10.20
N LEU A 105 4.83 0.81 9.13
CA LEU A 105 5.29 1.34 7.83
C LEU A 105 4.26 2.28 7.17
N VAL A 106 2.97 1.97 7.30
CA VAL A 106 1.90 2.85 6.78
C VAL A 106 1.77 4.09 7.67
N GLY A 107 1.87 3.94 9.00
CA GLY A 107 1.84 5.06 9.93
C GLY A 107 2.99 6.05 9.68
N ASP A 108 4.20 5.54 9.47
CA ASP A 108 5.38 6.33 9.18
C ASP A 108 5.23 7.05 7.83
N LEU A 109 4.80 6.36 6.78
CA LEU A 109 4.58 6.96 5.47
C LEU A 109 3.49 8.04 5.50
N LEU A 110 2.35 7.77 6.16
CA LEU A 110 1.27 8.76 6.28
C LEU A 110 1.71 9.97 7.09
N THR A 111 2.57 9.79 8.10
CA THR A 111 3.14 10.88 8.88
C THR A 111 4.13 11.71 8.06
N ALA A 112 4.98 11.07 7.26
CA ALA A 112 5.94 11.73 6.38
C ALA A 112 5.29 12.50 5.21
N LEU A 113 4.02 12.24 4.91
CA LEU A 113 3.24 12.92 3.85
C LEU A 113 2.38 14.07 4.36
N LYS A 114 2.40 14.37 5.66
CA LYS A 114 1.74 15.55 6.25
C LYS A 114 2.55 16.81 5.98
#